data_AF-A0A7C5VUP6-F1
#
_entry.id   AF-A0A7C5VUP6-F1
#
_cell.length_a   1.000
_cell.length_b   1.000
_cell.length_c   1.000
_cell.angle_alpha   90.00
_cell.angle_beta   90.00
_cell.angle_gamma   90.00
#
_symmetry.space_group_name_H-M   'P 1'
#
loop_
_entity.id
_entity.type
_entity.pdbx_description
1 polymer ?
#
loop_
_entity_poly.entity_id
_entity_poly.type
_entity_poly.pdbx_seq_one_letter_code
_entity_poly.pdbx_strand_id
1 'polypeptide(L)'
;MCRITHRAELRRVNDPGRKYFYRGLSDSERAAFEAGIALATAYHYLLGLPLPRRRASIHRLLDELGRGLASQPFREKVELRVKGLRIGKQVYRYGRIDPRSLEVSVVVRYGGSRVWGRMSWVEELDYPLMRIEKVVHTDGLPSRRRS
;
A
#
# COMPACT_ATOMS: atom_id res chain seq x y z
N MET A 1 -28.91 37.60 0.48
CA MET A 1 -28.14 37.31 -0.75
C MET A 1 -26.76 36.82 -0.31
N CYS A 2 -26.53 35.51 -0.21
CA CYS A 2 -25.19 34.89 -0.24
C CYS A 2 -25.36 33.37 -0.36
N ARG A 3 -25.40 32.85 -1.59
CA ARG A 3 -25.31 31.41 -1.85
C ARG A 3 -23.83 31.04 -1.79
N ILE A 4 -23.36 30.55 -0.65
CA ILE A 4 -22.05 29.90 -0.58
C ILE A 4 -22.26 28.48 -1.11
N THR A 5 -22.12 28.31 -2.42
CA THR A 5 -22.07 27.01 -3.07
C THR A 5 -20.74 26.33 -2.74
N HIS A 6 -20.66 25.62 -1.61
CA HIS A 6 -19.61 24.60 -1.42
C HIS A 6 -19.98 23.35 -2.22
N ARG A 7 -19.91 23.45 -3.55
CA ARG A 7 -19.90 22.28 -4.42
C ARG A 7 -18.51 21.70 -4.29
N ALA A 8 -18.34 20.69 -3.44
CA ALA A 8 -17.12 19.88 -3.43
C ALA A 8 -16.95 19.34 -4.86
N GLU A 9 -16.01 19.91 -5.61
CA GLU A 9 -15.61 19.34 -6.89
C GLU A 9 -15.08 17.96 -6.58
N LEU A 10 -15.87 16.94 -6.93
CA LEU A 10 -15.41 15.56 -7.09
C LEU A 10 -14.13 15.64 -7.93
N ARG A 11 -12.97 15.50 -7.27
CA ARG A 11 -11.67 15.48 -7.96
C ARG A 11 -11.73 14.37 -8.98
N ARG A 12 -11.85 14.72 -10.26
CA ARG A 12 -11.81 13.74 -11.35
C ARG A 12 -10.47 13.04 -11.28
N VAL A 13 -10.50 11.75 -10.96
CA VAL A 13 -9.31 10.90 -11.04
C VAL A 13 -8.88 10.85 -12.50
N ASN A 14 -7.65 11.27 -12.78
CA ASN A 14 -7.06 11.08 -14.10
C ASN A 14 -6.61 9.62 -14.23
N ASP A 15 -7.52 8.76 -14.69
CA ASP A 15 -7.30 7.33 -14.86
C ASP A 15 -7.69 6.88 -16.29
N PRO A 16 -6.73 6.78 -17.22
CA PRO A 16 -6.98 6.23 -18.56
C PRO A 16 -7.49 4.78 -18.54
N GLY A 17 -7.20 4.03 -17.47
CA GLY A 17 -7.63 2.65 -17.27
C GLY A 17 -9.09 2.53 -16.84
N ARG A 18 -9.75 3.61 -16.40
CA ARG A 18 -11.09 3.60 -15.82
C ARG A 18 -12.13 2.91 -16.71
N LYS A 19 -12.00 3.03 -18.04
CA LYS A 19 -12.92 2.42 -19.02
C LYS A 19 -12.93 0.89 -19.02
N TYR A 20 -11.90 0.25 -18.44
CA TYR A 20 -11.78 -1.21 -18.36
C TYR A 20 -12.32 -1.80 -17.06
N PHE A 21 -12.61 -0.97 -16.06
CA PHE A 21 -13.19 -1.42 -14.80
C PHE A 21 -14.71 -1.50 -14.90
N TYR A 22 -15.32 -2.35 -14.07
CA TYR A 22 -16.76 -2.45 -13.94
C TYR A 22 -17.36 -1.06 -13.64
N ARG A 23 -18.40 -0.65 -14.39
CA ARG A 23 -18.95 0.71 -14.31
C ARG A 23 -19.54 1.07 -12.94
N GLY A 24 -19.99 0.08 -12.18
CA GLY A 24 -20.53 0.25 -10.83
C GLY A 24 -19.50 0.20 -9.71
N LEU A 25 -18.21 0.05 -10.04
CA LEU A 25 -17.14 -0.02 -9.05
C LEU A 25 -17.01 1.33 -8.32
N SER A 26 -17.14 1.28 -6.99
CA SER A 26 -16.93 2.42 -6.12
C SER A 26 -15.46 2.79 -6.01
N ASP A 27 -15.20 4.04 -5.62
CA ASP A 27 -13.83 4.53 -5.40
C ASP A 27 -13.10 3.73 -4.32
N SER A 28 -13.81 3.26 -3.28
CA SER A 28 -13.23 2.43 -2.23
C SER A 28 -12.89 1.02 -2.70
N GLU A 29 -13.73 0.40 -3.54
CA GLU A 29 -13.40 -0.90 -4.13
C GLU A 29 -12.19 -0.78 -5.05
N ARG A 30 -12.12 0.29 -5.86
CA ARG A 30 -10.94 0.55 -6.68
C ARG A 30 -9.69 0.80 -5.84
N ALA A 31 -9.77 1.63 -4.81
CA ALA A 31 -8.64 1.87 -3.90
C ALA A 31 -8.18 0.59 -3.19
N ALA A 32 -9.12 -0.28 -2.78
CA ALA A 32 -8.83 -1.57 -2.16
C ALA A 32 -8.13 -2.52 -3.14
N PHE A 33 -8.60 -2.58 -4.39
CA PHE A 33 -7.98 -3.37 -5.44
C PHE A 33 -6.52 -2.94 -5.71
N GLU A 34 -6.30 -1.63 -5.88
CA GLU A 34 -4.96 -1.06 -6.09
C GLU A 34 -4.05 -1.26 -4.85
N ALA A 35 -4.60 -1.24 -3.63
CA ALA A 35 -3.85 -1.57 -2.42
C ALA A 35 -3.42 -3.05 -2.41
N GLY A 36 -4.29 -3.97 -2.86
CA GLY A 36 -3.95 -5.38 -3.07
C GLY A 36 -2.80 -5.56 -4.06
N ILE A 37 -2.87 -4.89 -5.22
CA ILE A 37 -1.79 -4.88 -6.22
C ILE A 37 -0.49 -4.37 -5.60
N ALA A 38 -0.55 -3.28 -4.82
CA ALA A 38 0.63 -2.69 -4.19
C ALA A 38 1.30 -3.63 -3.19
N LEU A 39 0.51 -4.29 -2.32
CA LEU A 39 1.03 -5.26 -1.36
C LEU A 39 1.65 -6.48 -2.05
N ALA A 40 0.96 -7.05 -3.04
CA ALA A 40 1.44 -8.20 -3.80
C ALA A 40 2.73 -7.88 -4.58
N THR A 41 2.76 -6.71 -5.24
CA THR A 41 3.94 -6.23 -5.96
C THR A 41 5.12 -6.06 -5.02
N ALA A 42 4.94 -5.39 -3.89
CA ALA A 42 6.01 -5.20 -2.91
C ALA A 42 6.54 -6.54 -2.38
N TYR A 43 5.66 -7.48 -2.03
CA TYR A 43 6.05 -8.78 -1.52
C TYR A 43 6.88 -9.57 -2.54
N HIS A 44 6.36 -9.79 -3.75
CA HIS A 44 7.02 -10.61 -4.76
C HIS A 44 8.27 -9.95 -5.35
N TYR A 45 8.31 -8.61 -5.40
CA TYR A 45 9.48 -7.88 -5.89
C TYR A 45 10.65 -7.92 -4.90
N LEU A 46 10.37 -7.95 -3.60
CA LEU A 46 11.38 -7.84 -2.55
C LEU A 46 11.83 -9.19 -1.98
N LEU A 47 11.02 -10.23 -2.13
CA LEU A 47 11.33 -11.54 -1.58
C LEU A 47 12.65 -12.07 -2.15
N GLY A 48 13.57 -12.44 -1.25
CA GLY A 48 14.91 -12.93 -1.61
C GLY A 48 15.95 -11.84 -1.84
N LEU A 49 15.57 -10.55 -1.83
CA LEU A 49 16.49 -9.44 -2.05
C LEU A 49 17.65 -9.47 -1.02
N PRO A 50 18.92 -9.47 -1.45
CA PRO A 50 20.06 -9.39 -0.56
C PRO A 50 20.09 -8.03 0.15
N LEU A 51 20.43 -8.04 1.43
CA LEU A 51 20.50 -6.85 2.26
C LEU A 51 21.95 -6.50 2.61
N PRO A 52 22.28 -5.19 2.66
CA PRO A 52 23.59 -4.76 3.12
C PRO A 52 23.78 -5.07 4.61
N ARG A 53 25.05 -5.19 5.03
CA ARG A 53 25.37 -5.55 6.43
C ARG A 53 25.08 -4.44 7.45
N ARG A 54 25.08 -3.18 7.03
CA ARG A 54 24.88 -2.03 7.92
C ARG A 54 23.40 -1.66 7.97
N ARG A 55 22.82 -1.55 9.17
CA ARG A 55 21.43 -1.11 9.38
C ARG A 55 21.10 0.18 8.65
N ALA A 56 21.95 1.21 8.75
CA ALA A 56 21.72 2.47 8.06
C ALA A 56 21.61 2.32 6.53
N SER A 57 22.38 1.39 5.94
CA SER A 57 22.27 1.08 4.51
C SER A 57 21.00 0.32 4.17
N ILE A 58 20.53 -0.58 5.05
CA ILE A 58 19.23 -1.27 4.90
C ILE A 58 18.11 -0.25 4.91
N HIS A 59 18.09 0.67 5.88
CA HIS A 59 17.07 1.72 5.96
C HIS A 59 17.02 2.57 4.69
N ARG A 60 18.17 3.06 4.20
CA ARG A 60 18.22 3.82 2.95
C ARG A 60 17.71 3.02 1.75
N LEU A 61 18.10 1.75 1.63
CA LEU A 61 17.62 0.87 0.56
C LEU A 61 16.10 0.73 0.58
N LEU A 62 15.52 0.42 1.75
CA LEU A 62 14.08 0.27 1.91
C LEU A 62 13.32 1.58 1.64
N ASP A 63 13.87 2.72 2.05
CA ASP A 63 13.28 4.03 1.78
C ASP A 63 13.24 4.34 0.27
N GLU A 64 14.32 4.10 -0.46
CA GLU A 64 14.35 4.30 -1.91
C GLU A 64 13.43 3.34 -2.66
N LEU A 65 13.42 2.06 -2.27
CA LEU A 65 12.50 1.07 -2.84
C LEU A 65 11.04 1.45 -2.57
N GLY A 66 10.73 1.93 -1.36
CA GLY A 66 9.42 2.45 -0.99
C GLY A 66 9.01 3.63 -1.86
N ARG A 67 9.90 4.61 -2.08
CA ARG A 67 9.66 5.73 -3.02
C ARG A 67 9.42 5.25 -4.45
N GLY A 68 10.24 4.31 -4.93
CA GLY A 68 10.07 3.70 -6.25
C GLY A 68 8.71 3.04 -6.41
N LEU A 69 8.29 2.22 -5.44
CA LEU A 69 6.97 1.60 -5.42
C LEU A 69 5.84 2.63 -5.32
N ALA A 70 6.02 3.70 -4.56
CA ALA A 70 5.03 4.77 -4.43
C ALA A 70 4.85 5.62 -5.70
N SER A 71 5.78 5.54 -6.66
CA SER A 71 5.64 6.23 -7.96
C SER A 71 4.60 5.60 -8.88
N GLN A 72 4.14 4.37 -8.59
CA GLN A 72 3.09 3.70 -9.35
C GLN A 72 1.70 4.33 -9.09
N PRO A 73 0.73 4.18 -10.01
CA PRO A 73 -0.56 4.87 -9.93
C PRO A 73 -1.28 4.74 -8.58
N PHE A 74 -1.89 5.85 -8.16
CA PHE A 74 -2.79 5.96 -6.99
C PHE A 74 -2.16 5.69 -5.62
N ARG A 75 -0.86 5.37 -5.57
CA ARG A 75 -0.12 5.18 -4.33
C ARG A 75 0.30 6.53 -3.77
N GLU A 76 -0.17 6.85 -2.59
CA GLU A 76 0.30 8.03 -1.87
C GLU A 76 1.52 7.73 -1.01
N LYS A 77 1.60 6.50 -0.50
CA LYS A 77 2.68 6.09 0.39
C LYS A 77 2.91 4.59 0.32
N VAL A 78 4.17 4.19 0.34
CA VAL A 78 4.62 2.82 0.57
C VAL A 78 5.74 2.88 1.59
N GLU A 79 5.55 2.20 2.73
CA GLU A 79 6.58 2.00 3.74
C GLU A 79 7.00 0.53 3.76
N LEU A 80 8.31 0.32 3.77
CA LEU A 80 8.92 -1.01 3.87
C LEU A 80 9.71 -1.08 5.17
N ARG A 81 9.55 -2.17 5.91
CA ARG A 81 10.34 -2.44 7.11
C ARG A 81 10.81 -3.87 7.08
N VAL A 82 12.01 -4.11 7.60
CA VAL A 82 12.54 -5.46 7.77
C VAL A 82 12.92 -5.68 9.23
N LYS A 83 12.41 -6.78 9.81
CA LYS A 83 12.62 -7.19 11.21
C LYS A 83 13.41 -8.49 11.27
N GLY A 84 13.98 -8.79 12.44
CA GLY A 84 14.54 -10.11 12.74
C GLY A 84 15.79 -10.52 11.94
N LEU A 85 16.45 -9.59 11.25
CA LEU A 85 17.60 -9.90 10.41
C LEU A 85 18.77 -10.47 11.21
N ARG A 86 19.11 -11.73 10.93
CA ARG A 86 20.34 -12.37 11.39
C ARG A 86 21.44 -12.13 10.37
N ILE A 87 22.19 -11.05 10.54
CA ILE A 87 23.35 -10.76 9.69
C ILE A 87 24.52 -11.64 10.16
N GLY A 88 24.75 -12.75 9.47
CA GLY A 88 25.86 -13.66 9.78
C GLY A 88 27.23 -13.03 9.48
N LYS A 89 28.28 -13.49 10.18
CA LYS A 89 29.69 -13.09 9.94
C LYS A 89 30.40 -13.94 8.87
N GLN A 90 29.79 -15.02 8.39
CA GLN A 90 30.40 -15.94 7.42
C GLN A 90 30.27 -15.42 5.98
N VAL A 91 31.27 -15.71 5.13
CA VAL A 91 31.38 -15.20 3.75
C VAL A 91 30.13 -15.50 2.90
N TYR A 92 29.55 -16.69 3.05
CA TYR A 92 28.35 -17.10 2.32
C TYR A 92 27.02 -16.82 3.05
N ARG A 93 27.05 -16.29 4.29
CA ARG A 93 25.84 -15.91 5.03
C ARG A 93 25.62 -14.40 4.91
N TYR A 94 24.61 -14.02 4.15
CA TYR A 94 24.13 -12.64 4.08
C TYR A 94 22.65 -12.57 4.48
N GLY A 95 22.24 -11.41 5.00
CA GLY A 95 20.83 -11.16 5.26
C GLY A 95 20.09 -11.02 3.94
N ARG A 96 18.91 -11.63 3.82
CA ARG A 96 18.00 -11.42 2.70
C ARG A 96 16.61 -11.16 3.24
N ILE A 97 15.77 -10.53 2.43
CA ILE A 97 14.35 -10.40 2.76
C ILE A 97 13.68 -11.76 2.61
N ASP A 98 13.04 -12.22 3.69
CA ASP A 98 12.19 -13.41 3.74
C ASP A 98 10.77 -13.05 4.22
N PRO A 99 9.78 -13.96 4.11
CA PRO A 99 8.39 -13.67 4.44
C PRO A 99 8.14 -13.25 5.89
N ARG A 100 8.96 -13.74 6.84
CA ARG A 100 8.85 -13.42 8.28
C ARG A 100 9.47 -12.06 8.59
N SER A 101 10.48 -11.67 7.81
CA SER A 101 11.22 -10.44 8.03
C SER A 101 10.52 -9.20 7.47
N LEU A 102 9.73 -9.32 6.40
CA LEU A 102 9.20 -8.17 5.65
C LEU A 102 7.86 -7.68 6.21
N GLU A 103 7.78 -6.37 6.45
CA GLU A 103 6.51 -5.66 6.65
C GLU A 103 6.35 -4.59 5.57
N VAL A 104 5.14 -4.51 5.01
CA VAL A 104 4.76 -3.51 4.01
C VAL A 104 3.54 -2.77 4.51
N SER A 105 3.54 -1.44 4.40
CA SER A 105 2.34 -0.61 4.61
C SER A 105 2.13 0.26 3.39
N VAL A 106 0.92 0.28 2.86
CA VAL A 106 0.57 1.07 1.67
C VAL A 106 -0.60 1.98 1.99
N VAL A 107 -0.58 3.19 1.43
CA VAL A 107 -1.72 4.10 1.40
C VAL A 107 -2.05 4.37 -0.04
N VAL A 108 -3.27 4.02 -0.43
CA VAL A 108 -3.81 4.25 -1.77
C VAL A 108 -4.92 5.27 -1.67
N ARG A 109 -4.91 6.24 -2.58
CA ARG A 109 -6.05 7.15 -2.78
C ARG A 109 -6.54 7.02 -4.20
N TYR A 110 -7.82 6.72 -4.32
CA TYR A 110 -8.53 6.75 -5.59
C TYR A 110 -9.83 7.53 -5.40
N GLY A 111 -9.99 8.61 -6.16
CA GLY A 111 -11.15 9.50 -6.10
C GLY A 111 -11.40 10.01 -4.69
N GLY A 112 -12.65 9.83 -4.24
CA GLY A 112 -13.11 10.19 -2.91
C GLY A 112 -12.68 9.23 -1.81
N SER A 113 -11.91 8.17 -2.07
CA SER A 113 -11.57 7.16 -1.05
C SER A 113 -10.07 7.00 -0.81
N ARG A 114 -9.70 6.68 0.43
CA ARG A 114 -8.34 6.34 0.85
C ARG A 114 -8.34 5.01 1.62
N VAL A 115 -7.43 4.11 1.26
CA VAL A 115 -7.30 2.77 1.83
C VAL A 115 -5.88 2.56 2.36
N TRP A 116 -5.79 2.00 3.56
CA TRP A 116 -4.54 1.57 4.18
C TRP A 116 -4.46 0.05 4.11
N GLY A 117 -3.46 -0.46 3.40
CA GLY A 117 -3.15 -1.87 3.35
C GLY A 117 -1.89 -2.18 4.16
N ARG A 118 -1.84 -3.37 4.77
CA ARG A 118 -0.66 -3.86 5.47
C ARG A 118 -0.41 -5.31 5.14
N MET A 119 0.87 -5.64 5.01
CA MET A 119 1.37 -7.01 5.04
C MET A 119 2.33 -7.14 6.22
N SER A 120 2.11 -8.16 7.04
CA SER A 120 3.01 -8.54 8.12
C SER A 120 2.84 -10.01 8.43
N TRP A 121 3.89 -10.64 8.96
CA TRP A 121 3.79 -11.98 9.52
C TRP A 121 2.78 -12.04 10.68
N VAL A 122 1.90 -13.05 10.67
CA VAL A 122 0.96 -13.37 11.75
C VAL A 122 1.34 -14.74 12.28
N GLU A 123 1.81 -14.79 13.54
CA GLU A 123 2.37 -16.02 14.13
C GLU A 123 1.31 -17.11 14.28
N GLU A 124 0.08 -16.74 14.61
CA GLU A 124 -1.05 -17.67 14.78
C GLU A 124 -1.44 -18.37 13.48
N LEU A 125 -1.10 -17.78 12.33
CA LEU A 125 -1.40 -18.32 11.00
C LEU A 125 -0.17 -18.90 10.30
N ASP A 126 1.03 -18.74 10.86
CA ASP A 126 2.32 -19.04 10.18
C ASP A 126 2.36 -18.43 8.76
N TYR A 127 1.85 -17.20 8.59
CA TYR A 127 1.56 -16.63 7.27
C TYR A 127 1.79 -15.11 7.16
N PRO A 128 2.34 -14.59 6.04
CA PRO A 128 2.46 -13.15 5.78
C PRO A 128 1.12 -12.57 5.30
N LEU A 129 0.22 -12.31 6.25
CA LEU A 129 -1.13 -11.85 5.94
C LEU A 129 -1.14 -10.43 5.35
N MET A 130 -1.67 -10.32 4.14
CA MET A 130 -2.06 -9.05 3.52
C MET A 130 -3.49 -8.70 3.92
N ARG A 131 -3.73 -7.49 4.41
CA ARG A 131 -5.04 -7.04 4.85
C ARG A 131 -5.25 -5.55 4.62
N ILE A 132 -6.51 -5.14 4.57
CA ILE A 132 -6.90 -3.74 4.69
C ILE A 132 -7.06 -3.42 6.18
N GLU A 133 -6.37 -2.39 6.64
CA GLU A 133 -6.45 -1.94 8.04
C GLU A 133 -7.47 -0.80 8.22
N LYS A 134 -7.66 0.02 7.19
CA LYS A 134 -8.55 1.18 7.26
C LYS A 134 -9.05 1.57 5.87
N VAL A 135 -10.32 1.98 5.82
CA VAL A 135 -10.94 2.64 4.66
C VAL A 135 -11.53 3.96 5.13
N VAL A 136 -11.27 5.04 4.41
CA VAL A 136 -11.86 6.36 4.66
C VAL A 136 -12.44 6.90 3.37
N HIS A 137 -13.68 7.37 3.44
CA HIS A 137 -14.31 8.14 2.38
C HIS A 137 -14.13 9.63 2.71
N THR A 138 -13.39 10.33 1.86
CA THR A 138 -13.16 11.78 1.93
C THR A 138 -14.39 12.58 1.48
N ASP A 139 -15.41 11.92 0.94
CA ASP A 139 -16.69 12.53 0.58
C ASP A 139 -17.76 12.14 1.60
N GLY A 140 -17.99 13.03 2.56
CA GLY A 140 -19.15 12.95 3.44
C GLY A 140 -20.41 13.44 2.75
N LEU A 141 -21.21 12.52 2.21
CA LEU A 141 -22.68 12.62 2.25
C LEU A 141 -23.23 11.21 2.54
N PRO A 142 -24.13 11.06 3.52
CA PRO A 142 -24.65 9.75 3.90
C PRO A 142 -25.39 9.13 2.72
N SER A 143 -25.20 7.83 2.51
CA SER A 143 -26.10 7.04 1.68
C SER A 143 -27.52 7.21 2.22
N ARG A 144 -28.35 8.02 1.56
CA ARG A 144 -29.79 7.97 1.76
C ARG A 144 -30.22 6.56 1.33
N ARG A 145 -30.36 5.65 2.28
CA ARG A 145 -31.23 4.49 2.12
C ARG A 145 -32.63 5.06 1.86
N ARG A 146 -33.08 4.97 0.61
CA ARG A 146 -34.50 5.05 0.29
C ARG A 146 -35.08 3.66 0.57
N SER A 147 -35.85 3.57 1.63
CA SER A 147 -36.96 2.63 1.82
C SER A 147 -37.78 3.15 2.98
#